data_AF-X0ZW19-F1
#
_entry.id   AF-X0ZW19-F1
#
_cell.length_a   1.000
_cell.length_b   1.000
_cell.length_c   1.000
_cell.angle_alpha   90.00
_cell.angle_beta   90.00
_cell.angle_gamma   90.00
#
_symmetry.space_group_name_H-M   'P 1'
#
loop_
_entity.id
_entity.type
_entity.pdbx_description
1 polymer ?
#
loop_
_entity_poly.entity_id
_entity_poly.type
_entity_poly.pdbx_seq_one_letter_code
_entity_poly.pdbx_strand_id
1 'polypeptide(L)'
;MKIAGVGAVLAKSFACIFFRNSINVGLPALICDTDKIDSGDILEIDLKKGIINNKTKNLKLKFNPLPEVMIKILNDGGLASHIAMNKGFNL
;
A
#
# COMPACT_ATOMS: atom_id res chain seq x y z
N MET A 1 8.22 11.34 -1.20
CA MET A 1 7.16 10.63 -0.43
C MET A 1 7.71 9.49 0.42
N LYS A 2 8.47 8.51 -0.10
CA LYS A 2 9.11 7.50 0.78
C LYS A 2 10.14 8.09 1.77
N ILE A 3 10.83 9.14 1.34
CA ILE A 3 11.77 9.94 2.15
C ILE A 3 11.05 10.70 3.31
N ALA A 4 9.72 10.85 3.24
CA ALA A 4 8.92 11.56 4.25
C ALA A 4 8.25 10.62 5.28
N GLY A 5 8.62 9.33 5.32
CA GLY A 5 8.04 8.37 6.26
C GLY A 5 6.59 7.97 5.95
N VAL A 6 6.11 8.21 4.73
CA VAL A 6 4.74 7.86 4.31
C VAL A 6 4.59 6.34 4.23
N GLY A 7 3.70 5.77 5.06
CA GLY A 7 3.48 4.32 5.15
C GLY A 7 2.61 3.72 4.03
N ALA A 8 1.67 4.49 3.48
CA ALA A 8 0.83 4.09 2.33
C ALA A 8 0.13 5.33 1.73
N VAL A 9 -0.32 5.24 0.49
CA VAL A 9 -1.21 6.22 -0.16
C VAL A 9 -2.56 5.56 -0.42
N LEU A 10 -3.63 6.19 0.05
CA LEU A 10 -5.01 5.74 -0.16
C LEU A 10 -5.71 6.70 -1.11
N ALA A 11 -6.41 6.17 -2.12
CA ALA A 11 -7.21 6.98 -3.03
C ALA A 11 -8.38 6.16 -3.61
N LYS A 12 -9.40 6.84 -4.15
CA LYS A 12 -10.49 6.18 -4.88
C LYS A 12 -10.04 5.56 -6.20
N SER A 13 -8.96 6.05 -6.79
CA SER A 13 -8.37 5.54 -8.02
C SER A 13 -6.93 6.03 -8.17
N PHE A 14 -6.14 5.33 -8.98
CA PHE A 14 -4.81 5.74 -9.39
C PHE A 14 -4.66 5.62 -10.90
N ALA A 15 -3.84 6.50 -11.50
CA ALA A 15 -3.34 6.27 -12.85
C ALA A 15 -2.41 5.04 -12.85
N CYS A 16 -2.51 4.19 -13.89
CA CYS A 16 -1.72 2.96 -14.00
C CYS A 16 -0.21 3.18 -13.83
N ILE A 17 0.31 4.29 -14.36
CA ILE A 17 1.73 4.67 -14.26
C ILE A 17 2.11 4.98 -12.81
N PHE A 18 1.28 5.73 -12.09
CA PHE A 18 1.52 6.07 -10.69
C PHE A 18 1.51 4.83 -9.81
N PHE A 19 0.54 3.94 -10.02
CA PHE A 19 0.44 2.69 -9.28
C PHE A 19 1.72 1.86 -9.44
N ARG A 20 2.16 1.59 -10.68
CA ARG A 20 3.41 0.86 -10.95
C ARG A 20 4.64 1.52 -10.32
N ASN A 21 4.78 2.83 -10.47
CA ASN A 21 5.92 3.55 -9.93
C ASN A 21 5.97 3.50 -8.40
N SER A 22 4.81 3.57 -7.74
CA SER A 22 4.71 3.45 -6.28
C SER A 22 5.23 2.09 -5.80
N ILE A 23 4.84 1.00 -6.46
CA ILE A 23 5.32 -0.35 -6.10
C ILE A 23 6.82 -0.52 -6.36
N ASN A 24 7.32 0.03 -7.47
CA ASN A 24 8.76 -0.02 -7.78
C ASN A 24 9.62 0.61 -6.69
N VAL A 25 9.15 1.71 -6.10
CA VAL A 25 9.84 2.37 -4.99
C VAL A 25 9.44 1.82 -3.62
N GLY A 26 8.57 0.81 -3.54
CA GLY A 26 8.09 0.21 -2.29
C GLY A 26 7.17 1.12 -1.47
N LEU A 27 6.35 1.92 -2.15
CA LEU A 27 5.26 2.71 -1.58
C LEU A 27 3.93 1.99 -1.86
N PRO A 28 3.21 1.51 -0.83
CA PRO A 28 1.90 0.92 -1.02
C PRO A 28 0.89 1.96 -1.52
N ALA A 29 0.21 1.66 -2.63
CA ALA A 29 -0.90 2.46 -3.16
C ALA A 29 -2.18 1.62 -3.08
N LEU A 30 -3.15 2.06 -2.30
CA LEU A 30 -4.36 1.30 -1.95
C LEU A 30 -5.60 1.99 -2.48
N ILE A 31 -6.41 1.26 -3.22
CA ILE A 31 -7.65 1.78 -3.80
C ILE A 31 -8.79 1.49 -2.84
N CYS A 32 -9.38 2.53 -2.25
CA CYS A 32 -10.51 2.42 -1.33
C CYS A 32 -11.40 3.67 -1.39
N ASP A 33 -12.60 3.56 -0.83
CA ASP A 33 -13.45 4.73 -0.62
C ASP A 33 -12.89 5.60 0.52
N THR A 34 -12.34 6.76 0.16
CA THR A 34 -11.72 7.70 1.10
C THR A 34 -12.69 8.72 1.69
N ASP A 35 -13.97 8.75 1.28
CA ASP A 35 -14.93 9.77 1.73
C ASP A 35 -15.18 9.76 3.24
N LYS A 36 -14.86 8.65 3.90
CA LYS A 36 -15.05 8.47 5.34
C LYS A 36 -13.76 8.66 6.15
N ILE A 37 -12.66 9.07 5.50
CA ILE A 37 -11.35 9.32 6.12
C ILE A 37 -11.12 10.82 6.14
N ASP A 38 -10.91 11.37 7.33
CA ASP A 38 -10.56 12.78 7.49
C ASP A 38 -9.07 12.96 7.72
N SER A 39 -8.58 14.17 7.42
CA SER A 39 -7.21 14.54 7.76
C SER A 39 -6.97 14.43 9.27
N GLY A 40 -5.88 13.78 9.66
CA GLY A 40 -5.56 13.52 11.06
C GLY A 40 -6.12 12.22 11.64
N ASP A 41 -6.92 11.47 10.88
CA ASP A 41 -7.39 10.15 11.31
C ASP A 41 -6.23 9.16 11.46
N ILE A 42 -6.29 8.32 12.50
CA ILE A 42 -5.33 7.25 12.73
C ILE A 42 -5.88 5.98 12.07
N LEU A 43 -5.16 5.51 11.05
CA LEU A 43 -5.53 4.33 10.28
C LEU A 43 -4.57 3.18 10.55
N GLU A 44 -5.14 2.01 10.78
CA GLU A 44 -4.41 0.73 10.82
C GLU A 44 -4.83 -0.09 9.59
N ILE A 45 -3.86 -0.61 8.84
CA ILE A 45 -4.10 -1.23 7.54
C ILE A 45 -3.57 -2.66 7.54
N ASP A 46 -4.44 -3.61 7.20
CA ASP A 46 -4.09 -5.01 6.94
C ASP A 46 -4.08 -5.24 5.42
N LEU A 47 -2.88 -5.25 4.83
CA LEU A 47 -2.64 -5.45 3.40
C LEU A 47 -3.10 -6.82 2.91
N LYS A 48 -3.02 -7.84 3.77
CA LYS A 48 -3.35 -9.23 3.43
C LYS A 48 -4.85 -9.48 3.47
N LYS A 49 -5.57 -8.86 4.41
CA LYS A 49 -7.02 -8.98 4.52
C LYS A 49 -7.79 -7.94 3.71
N GLY A 50 -7.13 -6.89 3.22
CA GLY A 50 -7.80 -5.80 2.52
C GLY A 50 -8.66 -4.95 3.45
N ILE A 51 -8.21 -4.72 4.69
CA ILE A 51 -8.99 -4.01 5.72
C ILE A 51 -8.25 -2.75 6.18
N ILE A 52 -8.97 -1.63 6.27
CA ILE A 52 -8.50 -0.39 6.88
C ILE A 52 -9.37 -0.13 8.10
N ASN A 53 -8.77 -0.15 9.29
CA ASN A 53 -9.42 0.20 10.55
C ASN A 53 -9.10 1.67 10.85
N ASN A 54 -10.11 2.54 10.74
CA ASN A 54 -10.02 3.90 11.25
C ASN A 54 -10.24 3.87 12.76
N LYS A 55 -9.17 4.05 13.54
CA LYS A 55 -9.18 3.98 15.00
C LYS A 55 -9.84 5.21 15.62
N THR A 56 -9.73 6.36 14.97
CA THR A 56 -10.33 7.63 15.45
C THR A 56 -11.85 7.57 15.41
N LYS A 57 -12.42 7.03 14.32
CA LYS A 57 -13.88 6.98 14.09
C LYS A 57 -14.52 5.63 14.42
N ASN A 58 -13.72 4.65 14.82
CA ASN A 58 -14.14 3.26 15.02
C ASN A 58 -14.89 2.68 13.81
N LEU A 59 -14.37 2.97 12.60
CA LEU A 59 -14.94 2.56 11.32
C LEU A 59 -14.01 1.57 10.63
N LYS A 60 -14.59 0.59 9.93
CA LYS A 60 -13.85 -0.32 9.06
C LYS A 60 -14.18 -0.06 7.59
N LEU A 61 -13.14 0.13 6.80
CA LEU A 61 -13.18 0.24 5.35
C LEU A 61 -12.51 -1.00 4.74
N LYS A 62 -12.87 -1.31 3.50
CA LYS A 62 -12.31 -2.43 2.76
C LYS A 62 -11.68 -1.95 1.47
N PHE A 63 -10.66 -2.67 1.03
CA PHE A 63 -10.03 -2.55 -0.28
C PHE A 63 -9.72 -3.95 -0.80
N ASN A 64 -9.34 -4.04 -2.08
CA ASN A 64 -8.95 -5.32 -2.64
C ASN A 64 -7.62 -5.78 -2.01
N PRO A 65 -7.58 -6.96 -1.36
CA PRO A 65 -6.36 -7.49 -0.77
C PRO A 65 -5.21 -7.51 -1.77
N LEU A 66 -4.01 -7.18 -1.31
CA LEU A 66 -2.83 -7.28 -2.16
C LEU A 66 -2.39 -8.75 -2.27
N PRO A 67 -1.98 -9.22 -3.45
CA PRO A 67 -1.36 -10.54 -3.60
C PRO A 67 -0.13 -10.68 -2.71
N GLU A 68 0.14 -11.90 -2.21
CA GLU A 68 1.26 -12.13 -1.28
C GLU A 68 2.63 -11.73 -1.85
N VAL A 69 2.85 -11.99 -3.14
CA VAL A 69 4.04 -11.52 -3.90
C VAL A 69 4.21 -10.00 -3.79
N MET A 70 3.11 -9.26 -3.92
CA MET A 70 3.14 -7.81 -3.91
C MET A 70 3.45 -7.27 -2.51
N ILE A 71 2.90 -7.91 -1.46
CA ILE A 71 3.22 -7.60 -0.07
C ILE A 71 4.71 -7.87 0.19
N LYS A 72 5.25 -8.98 -0.31
CA LYS A 72 6.67 -9.31 -0.18
C LYS A 72 7.57 -8.27 -0.86
N ILE A 73 7.23 -7.87 -2.08
CA ILE A 73 7.94 -6.80 -2.81
C ILE A 73 7.94 -5.48 -2.02
N LEU A 74 6.80 -5.11 -1.43
CA LEU A 74 6.68 -3.89 -0.62
C LEU A 74 7.54 -3.98 0.65
N ASN A 75 7.52 -5.12 1.34
CA ASN A 75 8.32 -5.37 2.55
C ASN A 75 9.83 -5.35 2.25
N ASP A 76 10.25 -5.85 1.09
CA ASP A 76 11.65 -5.83 0.65
C ASP A 76 12.11 -4.43 0.19
N GLY A 77 11.24 -3.42 0.32
CA GLY A 77 11.56 -2.04 0.03
C GLY A 77 11.25 -1.61 -1.41
N GLY A 78 10.54 -2.44 -2.18
CA GLY A 78 10.16 -2.18 -3.57
C GLY A 78 10.73 -3.21 -4.54
N LEU A 79 10.25 -3.18 -5.78
CA LEU A 79 10.57 -4.19 -6.79
C LEU A 79 12.08 -4.26 -7.08
N ALA A 80 12.75 -3.12 -7.20
CA ALA A 80 14.19 -3.09 -7.48
C ALA A 80 15.00 -3.76 -6.35
N SER A 81 14.66 -3.46 -5.09
CA SER A 81 15.29 -4.07 -3.92
C SER A 81 14.99 -5.56 -3.83
N HIS A 82 13.74 -5.96 -4.08
CA HIS A 82 13.33 -7.37 -4.12
C HIS A 82 14.14 -8.18 -5.14
N ILE A 83 14.33 -7.67 -6.36
CA ILE A 83 15.10 -8.33 -7.40
C ILE A 83 16.60 -8.41 -7.04
N ALA A 84 17.16 -7.34 -6.47
CA ALA A 84 18.56 -7.30 -6.06
C ALA A 84 18.86 -8.33 -4.94
N MET A 85 17.94 -8.51 -3.99
CA MET A 85 18.08 -9.48 -2.90
C MET A 85 17.91 -10.93 -3.38
N ASN A 86 17.02 -11.19 -4.33
CA ASN A 86 16.65 -12.55 -4.74
C ASN A 86 17.39 -13.08 -5.99
N LYS A 87 18.37 -12.34 -6.55
CA LYS A 87 19.22 -12.74 -7.69
C LYS A 87 18.46 -13.34 -8.90
N GLY A 88 17.27 -12.81 -9.21
CA GLY A 88 16.46 -13.24 -10.36
C GLY A 88 14.95 -13.11 -10.12
N PHE A 89 14.16 -13.22 -11.20
CA PHE A 89 12.69 -13.25 -11.16
C PHE A 89 12.19 -14.63 -10.71
N ASN A 90 12.38 -14.99 -9.44
CA ASN A 90 11.60 -16.09 -8.85
C ASN A 90 10.32 -15.48 -8.25
N LEU A 91 9.33 -15.29 -9.12
CA LEU A 91 7.98 -14.81 -8.82
C LEU A 91 7.00 -15.99 -8.73
#